data_AF-A0A3G3GT52-F1
#
_entry.id   AF-A0A3G3GT52-F1
#
_cell.length_a   1.000
_cell.length_b   1.000
_cell.length_c   1.000
_cell.angle_alpha   90.00
_cell.angle_beta   90.00
_cell.angle_gamma   90.00
#
_symmetry.space_group_name_H-M   'P 1'
#
loop_
_entity.id
_entity.type
_entity.pdbx_description
1 polymer ?
#
loop_
_entity_poly.entity_id
_entity_poly.type
_entity_poly.pdbx_seq_one_letter_code
_entity_poly.pdbx_strand_id
1 'polypeptide(L)' 'MHWFVRKGIFFKPISPVGWALFILVAMYAVHALIEVNEHSHSTMETIINWFFRVILVGVAYTIVAYFMSEKE' A
#
# COMPACT_ATOMS: atom_id res chain seq x y z
N MET A 1 17.11 0.06 13.77
CA MET A 1 17.03 0.81 12.49
C MET A 1 15.56 0.95 12.16
N HIS A 2 14.98 2.12 12.42
CA HIS A 2 13.54 2.33 12.32
C HIS A 2 13.21 2.84 10.93
N TRP A 3 12.40 2.09 10.20
CA TRP A 3 12.00 2.47 8.85
C TRP A 3 10.68 3.23 8.84
N PHE A 4 9.86 2.99 9.85
CA PHE A 4 8.55 3.60 10.03
C PHE A 4 8.38 4.09 11.46
N VAL A 5 7.57 5.15 11.62
CA VAL A 5 7.03 5.59 12.90
C VAL A 5 5.55 5.25 12.93
N ARG A 6 5.12 4.58 13.99
CA ARG A 6 3.74 4.10 14.15
C ARG A 6 2.90 5.12 14.91
N LYS A 7 2.02 5.83 14.22
CA LYS A 7 1.03 6.72 14.82
C LYS A 7 -0.34 6.03 14.86
N GLY A 8 -0.54 5.17 15.84
CA GLY A 8 -1.76 4.35 15.99
C GLY A 8 -1.86 3.22 14.95
N ILE A 9 -2.80 3.34 14.01
CA ILE A 9 -2.99 2.39 12.89
C ILE A 9 -2.17 2.80 11.66
N PHE A 10 -1.75 4.06 11.58
CA PHE A 10 -1.00 4.59 10.45
C PHE A 10 0.51 4.48 10.67
N PHE A 11 1.24 4.11 9.61
CA PHE A 11 2.70 4.00 9.60
C PHE A 11 3.29 5.03 8.65
N LYS A 12 4.06 5.97 9.20
CA LYS A 12 4.75 7.00 8.41
C LYS A 12 6.18 6.54 8.10
N PRO A 13 6.60 6.49 6.83
CA PRO A 13 7.99 6.19 6.50
C PRO A 13 8.91 7.32 6.98
N ILE A 14 10.02 6.94 7.61
CA ILE A 14 11.08 7.87 8.06
C ILE A 14 12.44 7.56 7.42
N SER A 15 12.66 6.33 6.95
CA SER A 15 13.89 5.95 6.28
C SER A 15 13.74 5.94 4.76
N PRO A 16 14.85 6.03 4.00
CA PRO A 16 14.83 5.86 2.54
C PRO A 16 14.21 4.52 2.12
N VAL A 17 14.43 3.46 2.90
CA VAL A 17 13.85 2.14 2.65
C VAL A 17 12.33 2.15 2.85
N GLY A 18 11.85 2.81 3.90
CA GLY A 18 10.41 2.97 4.13
C GLY A 18 9.73 3.77 3.03
N TRP A 19 10.37 4.84 2.55
CA TRP A 19 9.91 5.62 1.40
C TRP A 19 9.93 4.82 0.11
N ALA A 20 10.98 4.02 -0.14
CA ALA A 20 11.05 3.14 -1.30
C ALA A 20 9.90 2.12 -1.29
N LEU A 21 9.60 1.51 -0.13
CA LEU A 21 8.48 0.59 0.02
C LEU A 21 7.13 1.29 -0.24
N PHE A 22 6.95 2.50 0.31
CA PHE A 22 5.74 3.28 0.09
C PHE A 22 5.54 3.63 -1.39
N ILE A 23 6.60 4.08 -2.08
CA ILE A 23 6.57 4.38 -3.52
C ILE A 23 6.25 3.12 -4.32
N LEU A 24 6.85 1.97 -3.98
CA LEU A 24 6.57 0.71 -4.65
C LEU A 24 5.10 0.31 -4.55
N VAL A 25 4.51 0.42 -3.36
CA VAL A 25 3.08 0.14 -3.12
C VAL A 25 2.19 1.13 -3.87
N ALA A 26 2.56 2.42 -3.89
CA ALA A 26 1.82 3.44 -4.63
C ALA A 26 1.86 3.19 -6.15
N MET A 27 3.03 2.85 -6.71
CA MET A 27 3.18 2.49 -8.12
C MET A 27 2.36 1.24 -8.46
N TYR A 28 2.39 0.22 -7.61
CA TYR A 28 1.56 -0.97 -7.78
C TYR A 28 0.07 -0.61 -7.79
N ALA A 29 -0.39 0.25 -6.88
CA ALA A 29 -1.80 0.66 -6.84
C ALA A 29 -2.23 1.35 -8.13
N VAL A 30 -1.39 2.22 -8.71
CA VAL A 30 -1.67 2.85 -10.01
C VAL A 30 -1.67 1.82 -11.14
N HIS A 31 -0.68 0.94 -11.18
CA HIS A 31 -0.60 -0.10 -12.21
C HIS A 31 -1.80 -1.05 -12.16
N ALA A 32 -2.19 -1.50 -10.96
CA ALA A 32 -3.35 -2.35 -10.76
C ALA A 32 -4.65 -1.65 -11.19
N LEU A 33 -4.75 -0.32 -11.07
CA LEU A 33 -5.91 0.43 -11.55
C LEU A 33 -6.00 0.37 -13.08
N ILE A 34 -4.88 0.60 -13.77
CA ILE A 34 -4.81 0.56 -15.23
C ILE A 34 -5.16 -0.84 -15.74
N GLU A 35 -4.50 -1.87 -15.18
CA GLU A 35 -4.73 -3.27 -15.55
C GLU A 35 -6.21 -3.66 -15.36
N VAL A 36 -6.81 -3.33 -14.22
CA VAL A 36 -8.21 -3.66 -13.96
C VAL A 36 -9.14 -2.86 -14.89
N ASN A 37 -8.83 -1.59 -15.16
CA ASN A 37 -9.64 -0.75 -16.04
C ASN A 37 -9.65 -1.26 -17.50
N GLU A 38 -8.54 -1.82 -17.98
CA GLU A 38 -8.47 -2.41 -19.33
C GLU A 38 -9.34 -3.67 -19.47
N HIS A 39 -9.58 -4.40 -18.39
CA HIS A 39 -10.33 -5.66 -18.39
C HIS A 39 -11.79 -5.52 -17.93
N SER A 40 -12.20 -4.35 -17.45
CA SER A 40 -13.52 -4.15 -16.83
C SER A 40 -14.48 -3.43 -17.77
N HIS A 41 -15.72 -3.89 -17.81
CA HIS A 41 -16.77 -3.28 -18.65
C HIS A 41 -17.51 -2.13 -17.95
N SER A 42 -17.47 -2.06 -16.61
CA SER A 42 -18.07 -0.98 -15.83
C SER A 42 -17.10 -0.40 -14.80
N THR A 43 -17.26 0.90 -14.52
CA THR A 43 -16.45 1.61 -13.51
C THR A 43 -16.59 1.00 -12.11
N MET A 44 -17.77 0.47 -11.77
CA MET A 44 -18.01 -0.14 -10.46
C MET A 44 -17.24 -1.46 -10.31
N GLU A 45 -17.20 -2.31 -11.34
CA GLU A 45 -16.38 -3.52 -11.35
C GLU A 45 -14.89 -3.18 -11.24
N THR A 46 -14.44 -2.14 -11.95
CA THR A 46 -13.06 -1.64 -11.85
C THR A 46 -12.70 -1.27 -10.42
N ILE A 47 -13.52 -0.43 -9.78
CA ILE A 47 -13.25 0.09 -8.44
C ILE A 47 -13.26 -1.03 -7.42
N ILE A 48 -14.23 -1.94 -7.46
CA ILE A 48 -14.34 -3.04 -6.48
C ILE A 48 -13.10 -3.95 -6.58
N ASN A 49 -12.75 -4.40 -7.80
CA ASN A 49 -11.63 -5.31 -8.01
C ASN A 49 -10.29 -4.64 -7.65
N TRP A 50 -10.10 -3.39 -8.06
CA TRP A 50 -8.94 -2.59 -7.69
C TRP A 50 -8.84 -2.39 -6.17
N PHE A 51 -9.94 -2.06 -5.51
CA PHE A 51 -10.00 -1.82 -4.06
C PHE A 51 -9.55 -3.04 -3.26
N PHE A 52 -10.02 -4.25 -3.62
CA PHE A 52 -9.58 -5.48 -2.96
C PHE A 52 -8.07 -5.73 -3.15
N ARG A 53 -7.54 -5.52 -4.35
CA ARG A 53 -6.09 -5.64 -4.62
C ARG A 53 -5.27 -4.65 -3.79
N VAL A 54 -5.68 -3.38 -3.74
CA VAL A 54 -4.98 -2.33 -2.98
C VAL A 54 -5.06 -2.57 -1.47
N ILE A 55 -6.20 -3.03 -0.95
CA ILE A 55 -6.31 -3.40 0.47
C ILE A 55 -5.37 -4.53 0.81
N LEU A 56 -5.29 -5.58 -0.02
CA LEU A 56 -4.45 -6.74 0.26
C LEU A 56 -2.97 -6.35 0.33
N VAL A 57 -2.51 -5.51 -0.61
CA VAL A 57 -1.14 -4.97 -0.58
C VAL A 57 -0.95 -3.97 0.57
N GLY A 58 -1.97 -3.16 0.90
CA GLY A 58 -1.95 -2.27 2.06
C GLY A 58 -1.83 -3.01 3.39
N VAL A 59 -2.49 -4.16 3.53
CA VAL A 59 -2.34 -5.04 4.70
C VAL A 59 -0.93 -5.61 4.76
N ALA A 60 -0.37 -6.09 3.64
CA ALA A 60 1.02 -6.54 3.60
C ALA A 60 2.00 -5.41 4.00
N TYR A 61 1.80 -4.20 3.50
CA TYR A 61 2.58 -3.03 3.87
C TYR A 61 2.49 -2.71 5.36
N THR A 62 1.28 -2.75 5.95
CA THR A 62 1.11 -2.46 7.39
C THR A 62 1.74 -3.54 8.26
N ILE A 63 1.71 -4.82 7.86
CA ILE A 63 2.42 -5.90 8.56
C ILE A 63 3.92 -5.64 8.54
N VAL A 64 4.50 -5.36 7.36
CA VAL A 64 5.93 -5.05 7.24
C VAL A 64 6.30 -3.82 8.06
N ALA A 65 5.49 -2.76 7.97
CA ALA A 65 5.72 -1.53 8.70
C ALA A 65 5.60 -1.73 10.22
N TYR A 66 4.70 -2.60 10.69
CA TYR A 66 4.57 -2.95 12.11
C TYR A 66 5.86 -3.57 12.66
N PHE A 67 6.41 -4.58 11.98
CA PHE A 67 7.66 -5.22 12.40
C PHE A 67 8.88 -4.29 12.31
N MET A 68 8.86 -3.32 11.41
CA MET A 68 9.96 -2.39 11.16
C MET A 68 9.78 -1.01 11.83
N SER A 69 8.73 -0.87 12.65
CA SER A 69 8.45 0.36 13.43
C SER A 69 9.01 0.27 14.84
N GLU A 70 9.48 1.40 15.37
CA GLU A 70 9.63 1.53 16.83
C GLU A 70 8.23 1.54 17.45
N LYS A 71 8.05 0.82 18.57
CA LYS A 71 6.91 1.12 19.45
C LYS A 71 7.17 2.51 20.02
N GLU A 72 6.35 3.49 19.65
CA GLU A 72 6.17 4.69 20.50
C GLU A 72 5.72 4.26 21.91
#